data_AF-A0A2D8M765-F1
#
_entry.id   AF-A0A2D8M765-F1
#
_cell.length_a   1.000
_cell.length_b   1.000
_cell.length_c   1.000
_cell.angle_alpha   90.00
_cell.angle_beta   90.00
_cell.angle_gamma   90.00
#
_symmetry.space_group_name_H-M   'P 1'
#
loop_
_entity.id
_entity.type
_entity.pdbx_description
1 polymer ?
#
loop_
_entity_poly.entity_id
_entity_poly.type
_entity_poly.pdbx_seq_one_letter_code
_entity_poly.pdbx_strand_id
1 'polypeptide(L)'
;MRESITVHKFGGSCLRDISDLNRIAEVIQHWPGQSMLVVSALWGTTDRLMRASKEPRYASRLVYDLSSQHLRFAPGLIESEYGHLFLSVLEGIE
;
A
#
# COMPACT_ATOMS: atom_id res chain seq x y z
N MET A 1 23.25 22.55 -13.26
CA MET A 1 22.80 22.42 -11.86
C MET A 1 22.28 21.00 -11.67
N ARG A 2 22.60 20.32 -10.56
CA ARG A 2 21.94 19.04 -10.25
C ARG A 2 20.49 19.35 -9.88
N GLU A 3 19.54 18.63 -10.47
CA GLU A 3 18.13 18.74 -10.05
C GLU A 3 18.02 18.43 -8.56
N SER A 4 17.30 19.26 -7.82
CA SER A 4 17.04 19.02 -6.40
C SER A 4 16.10 17.83 -6.26
N ILE A 5 16.46 16.87 -5.41
CA ILE A 5 15.60 15.75 -5.03
C ILE A 5 14.88 16.10 -3.73
N THR A 6 13.55 16.04 -3.74
CA THR A 6 12.71 16.18 -2.56
C THR A 6 12.20 14.81 -2.12
N VAL A 7 12.38 14.46 -0.85
CA VAL A 7 11.92 13.18 -0.29
C VAL A 7 10.62 13.39 0.49
N HIS A 8 9.54 12.74 0.06
CA HIS A 8 8.22 12.79 0.71
C HIS A 8 7.94 11.47 1.41
N LYS A 9 7.72 11.51 2.73
CA LYS A 9 7.32 10.33 3.50
C LYS A 9 5.83 10.35 3.80
N PHE A 10 5.11 9.32 3.37
CA PHE A 10 3.69 9.11 3.67
C PHE A 10 3.50 7.93 4.63
N GLY A 11 2.79 8.17 5.74
CA GLY A 11 2.44 7.14 6.71
C GLY A 11 1.19 6.36 6.32
N GLY A 12 0.95 5.21 6.96
CA GLY A 12 -0.27 4.44 6.72
C GLY A 12 -1.55 5.22 7.08
N SER A 13 -1.46 6.24 7.94
CA SER A 13 -2.60 7.10 8.31
C SER A 13 -3.17 7.91 7.15
N CYS A 14 -2.37 8.19 6.11
CA CYS A 14 -2.78 8.88 4.88
C CYS A 14 -2.79 7.92 3.67
N LEU A 15 -3.02 6.63 3.92
CA LEU A 15 -3.15 5.57 2.91
C LEU A 15 -4.32 4.65 3.30
N ARG A 16 -5.53 5.22 3.46
CA ARG A 16 -6.74 4.54 3.92
C ARG A 16 -7.71 4.21 2.79
N ASP A 17 -7.80 5.07 1.78
CA ASP A 17 -8.54 4.81 0.55
C ASP A 17 -7.95 5.54 -0.67
N ILE A 18 -8.56 5.34 -1.84
CA ILE A 18 -8.10 5.90 -3.10
C ILE A 18 -8.06 7.43 -3.12
N SER A 19 -8.92 8.10 -2.35
CA SER A 19 -8.96 9.58 -2.30
C SER A 19 -7.70 10.16 -1.63
N ASP A 20 -7.07 9.40 -0.74
CA ASP A 20 -5.79 9.78 -0.14
C ASP A 20 -4.67 9.86 -1.19
N LEU A 21 -4.67 8.97 -2.19
CA LEU A 21 -3.66 9.00 -3.27
C LEU A 21 -3.79 10.25 -4.14
N ASN A 22 -5.02 10.66 -4.42
CA ASN A 22 -5.27 11.91 -5.16
C ASN A 22 -4.71 13.11 -4.40
N ARG A 23 -4.95 13.16 -3.07
CA ARG A 23 -4.41 14.22 -2.22
C ARG A 23 -2.88 14.18 -2.14
N ILE A 24 -2.28 13.00 -2.09
CA ILE A 24 -0.82 12.83 -2.14
C ILE A 24 -0.26 13.36 -3.48
N ALA A 25 -0.90 13.01 -4.59
CA ALA A 25 -0.51 13.49 -5.92
C ALA A 25 -0.58 15.02 -6.01
N GLU A 26 -1.64 15.64 -5.51
CA GLU A 26 -1.76 17.10 -5.40
C GLU A 26 -0.59 17.69 -4.60
N VAL A 27 -0.27 17.15 -3.42
CA VAL A 27 0.85 17.64 -2.60
C VAL A 27 2.17 17.56 -3.35
N ILE A 28 2.46 16.45 -4.03
CA ILE A 28 3.74 16.24 -4.73
C ILE A 28 3.89 17.24 -5.90
N GLN A 29 2.81 17.54 -6.63
CA GLN A 29 2.86 18.47 -7.77
C GLN A 29 3.27 19.90 -7.40
N HIS A 30 3.17 20.29 -6.13
CA HIS A 30 3.60 21.61 -5.66
C HIS A 30 5.12 21.73 -5.45
N TRP A 31 5.88 20.63 -5.54
CA TRP A 31 7.32 20.63 -5.31
C TRP A 31 8.09 20.56 -6.64
N PRO A 32 8.94 21.55 -6.96
CA PRO A 32 9.74 21.53 -8.17
C PRO A 32 10.88 20.51 -8.09
N GLY A 33 11.32 20.03 -9.26
CA GLY A 33 12.40 19.05 -9.37
C GLY A 33 11.94 17.61 -9.19
N GLN A 34 12.87 16.72 -8.84
CA GLN A 34 12.60 15.29 -8.72
C GLN A 34 12.00 14.97 -7.35
N SER A 35 10.87 14.26 -7.34
CA SER A 35 10.25 13.75 -6.10
C SER A 35 10.58 12.28 -5.87
N MET A 36 11.04 11.95 -4.67
CA MET A 36 11.22 10.58 -4.17
C MET A 36 10.17 10.29 -3.11
N LEU A 37 9.39 9.22 -3.30
CA LEU A 37 8.31 8.85 -2.39
C LEU A 37 8.72 7.69 -1.51
N VAL A 38 8.52 7.85 -0.20
CA VAL A 38 8.70 6.79 0.81
C VAL A 38 7.34 6.53 1.44
N VAL A 39 6.75 5.37 1.13
CA VAL A 39 5.41 5.01 1.61
C VAL A 39 5.49 3.94 2.69
N SER A 40 4.60 4.01 3.67
CA SER A 40 4.31 2.89 4.56
C SER A 40 3.33 1.92 3.89
N ALA A 41 3.03 0.79 4.53
CA ALA A 41 1.91 -0.05 4.11
C ALA A 41 0.57 0.68 4.27
N LEU A 42 -0.47 0.20 3.57
CA LEU A 42 -1.84 0.68 3.72
C LEU A 42 -2.30 0.61 5.18
N TRP A 43 -3.23 1.49 5.55
CA TRP A 43 -3.70 1.63 6.92
C TRP A 43 -4.11 0.29 7.56
N GLY A 44 -3.49 -0.06 8.68
CA GLY A 44 -3.79 -1.29 9.42
C GLY A 44 -3.19 -2.58 8.84
N THR A 45 -2.55 -2.55 7.67
CA THR A 45 -1.90 -3.75 7.07
C THR A 45 -0.80 -4.30 7.99
N THR A 46 0.11 -3.45 8.45
CA THR A 46 1.20 -3.86 9.35
C THR A 46 0.67 -4.45 10.65
N ASP A 47 -0.37 -3.85 11.25
CA ASP A 47 -0.97 -4.37 12.48
C ASP A 47 -1.62 -5.75 12.28
N ARG A 48 -2.28 -5.97 11.14
CA ARG A 48 -2.86 -7.28 10.78
C ARG A 48 -1.79 -8.35 10.64
N LEU A 49 -0.71 -8.06 9.91
CA LEU A 49 0.43 -8.96 9.77
C LEU A 49 1.05 -9.29 11.14
N MET A 50 1.25 -8.27 11.98
CA MET A 50 1.81 -8.42 13.33
C MET A 50 0.90 -9.22 14.27
N ARG A 51 -0.43 -9.13 14.12
CA ARG A 51 -1.37 -9.93 14.90
C ARG A 51 -1.39 -11.37 14.42
N ALA A 52 -1.46 -11.60 13.12
CA ALA A 52 -1.45 -12.95 12.55
C ALA A 52 -0.14 -13.72 12.86
N SER A 53 1.00 -13.02 12.92
CA SER A 53 2.28 -13.64 13.31
C SER A 53 2.37 -14.03 14.79
N LYS A 54 1.52 -13.45 15.65
CA LYS A 54 1.52 -13.70 17.10
C LYS A 54 0.36 -14.58 17.56
N GLU A 55 -0.76 -14.56 16.85
CA GLU A 55 -2.01 -15.16 17.28
C GLU A 55 -2.60 -16.03 16.15
N PRO A 56 -2.52 -17.38 16.26
CA PRO A 56 -2.93 -18.31 15.20
C PRO A 56 -4.38 -18.13 14.71
N ARG A 57 -5.28 -17.66 15.59
CA ARG A 57 -6.68 -17.40 15.26
C ARG A 57 -6.90 -16.35 14.17
N TYR A 58 -5.93 -15.44 13.96
CA TYR A 58 -6.01 -14.41 12.93
C TYR A 58 -5.32 -14.82 11.63
N ALA A 59 -4.52 -15.89 11.62
CA ALA A 59 -3.83 -16.37 10.42
C ALA A 59 -4.82 -16.87 9.35
N SER A 60 -5.88 -17.58 9.77
CA SER A 60 -6.86 -18.19 8.86
C SER A 60 -7.67 -17.19 8.03
N ARG A 61 -7.72 -15.91 8.43
CA ARG A 61 -8.39 -14.84 7.67
C ARG A 61 -7.44 -13.81 7.07
N LEU A 62 -6.14 -13.94 7.34
CA LEU A 62 -5.16 -12.91 6.96
C LEU A 62 -5.17 -12.66 5.46
N VAL A 63 -5.10 -13.72 4.65
CA VAL A 63 -5.07 -13.63 3.18
C VAL A 63 -6.31 -12.93 2.64
N TYR A 64 -7.49 -13.32 3.13
CA TYR A 64 -8.74 -12.67 2.76
C TYR A 64 -8.78 -11.18 3.13
N ASP A 65 -8.36 -10.83 4.36
CA ASP A 65 -8.38 -9.45 4.85
C ASP A 65 -7.40 -8.56 4.08
N LEU A 66 -6.18 -9.06 3.85
CA LEU A 66 -5.17 -8.36 3.04
C LEU A 66 -5.65 -8.19 1.60
N SER A 67 -6.17 -9.25 0.99
CA SER A 67 -6.69 -9.21 -0.37
C SER A 67 -7.81 -8.17 -0.51
N SER A 68 -8.84 -8.29 0.34
CA SER A 68 -9.99 -7.39 0.35
C SER A 68 -9.59 -5.92 0.53
N GLN A 69 -8.60 -5.64 1.38
CA GLN A 69 -8.11 -4.29 1.59
C GLN A 69 -7.44 -3.73 0.33
N HIS A 70 -6.55 -4.49 -0.31
CA HIS A 70 -5.83 -4.02 -1.50
C HIS A 70 -6.78 -3.84 -2.68
N LEU A 71 -7.75 -4.73 -2.88
CA LEU A 71 -8.75 -4.62 -3.95
C LEU A 71 -9.72 -3.45 -3.73
N ARG A 72 -10.03 -3.09 -2.48
CA ARG A 72 -10.77 -1.85 -2.21
C ARG A 72 -9.97 -0.61 -2.60
N PHE A 73 -8.65 -0.66 -2.51
CA PHE A 73 -7.75 0.44 -2.87
C PHE A 73 -7.51 0.52 -4.38
N ALA A 74 -7.40 -0.64 -5.03
CA ALA A 74 -7.16 -0.80 -6.45
C ALA A 74 -8.08 -1.90 -7.02
N PRO A 75 -9.34 -1.56 -7.37
CA PRO A 75 -10.34 -2.55 -7.79
C PRO A 75 -9.96 -3.35 -9.04
N GLY A 76 -9.14 -2.79 -9.93
CA GLY A 76 -8.65 -3.46 -11.14
C GLY A 76 -7.27 -4.11 -10.98
N LEU A 77 -6.78 -4.32 -9.75
CA LEU A 77 -5.43 -4.85 -9.52
C LEU A 77 -5.25 -6.25 -10.10
N ILE A 78 -6.28 -7.11 -10.01
CA ILE A 78 -6.22 -8.50 -10.50
C ILE A 78 -6.06 -8.54 -12.02
N GLU A 79 -6.76 -7.66 -12.73
CA GLU A 79 -6.75 -7.57 -14.18
C GLU A 79 -5.59 -6.73 -14.73
N SER A 80 -4.85 -6.05 -13.86
CA SER A 80 -3.70 -5.23 -14.24
C SER A 80 -2.47 -6.08 -14.60
N GLU A 81 -1.46 -5.44 -15.20
CA GLU A 81 -0.16 -6.05 -15.45
C GLU A 81 0.50 -6.61 -14.16
N TYR A 82 0.13 -6.09 -12.98
CA TYR A 82 0.67 -6.50 -11.68
C TYR A 82 -0.17 -7.56 -10.96
N GLY A 83 -1.30 -7.98 -11.54
CA GLY A 83 -2.21 -8.94 -10.90
C GLY A 83 -1.53 -10.26 -10.54
N HIS A 84 -0.65 -10.75 -11.43
CA HIS A 84 0.12 -11.97 -11.19
C HIS A 84 1.06 -11.86 -9.98
N LEU A 85 1.68 -10.69 -9.74
CA LEU A 85 2.53 -10.45 -8.57
C LEU A 85 1.70 -10.44 -7.29
N PHE A 86 0.54 -9.77 -7.33
CA PHE A 86 -0.37 -9.70 -6.20
C PHE A 86 -0.84 -11.09 -5.78
N LEU A 87 -1.28 -11.92 -6.74
CA LEU A 87 -1.70 -13.30 -6.48
C LEU A 87 -0.54 -14.16 -5.94
N SER A 88 0.65 -14.06 -6.54
CA SER A 88 1.85 -14.78 -6.08
C SER A 88 2.19 -14.47 -4.62
N VAL A 89 2.04 -13.21 -4.19
CA VAL A 89 2.27 -12.81 -2.80
C VAL A 89 1.21 -13.40 -1.87
N LEU A 90 -0.06 -13.40 -2.27
CA LEU A 90 -1.14 -13.97 -1.45
C LEU A 90 -1.00 -15.49 -1.29
N GLU A 91 -0.67 -16.21 -2.36
CA GLU A 91 -0.40 -17.65 -2.32
C GLU A 91 0.79 -17.99 -1.42
N GLY A 92 1.82 -17.14 -1.39
CA GLY A 92 2.98 -17.35 -0.51
C GLY A 92 2.71 -17.13 0.99
N ILE A 93 1.51 -16.68 1.37
CA ILE A 93 1.09 -16.51 2.77
C ILE A 93 0.26 -17.71 3.26
N GLU A 94 -0.43 -18.43 2.37
CA GLU A 94 -1.18 -19.66 2.68
C GLU A 94 -0.26 -20.84 3.04
#